data_AF-A0A2L0B6Y7-F1
#
_entry.id   AF-A0A2L0B6Y7-F1
#
_cell.length_a   1.000
_cell.length_b   1.000
_cell.length_c   1.000
_cell.angle_alpha   90.00
_cell.angle_beta   90.00
_cell.angle_gamma   90.00
#
_symmetry.space_group_name_H-M   'P 1'
#
loop_
_entity.id
_entity.type
_entity.pdbx_description
1 polymer ?
#
loop_
_entity_poly.entity_id
_entity_poly.type
_entity_poly.pdbx_seq_one_letter_code
_entity_poly.pdbx_strand_id
1 'polypeptide(L)'
;EGGLKFDFSEISLPKDCLSQNNECNDDNELNEDDDNYESDNEDNSSNALQSCFKIMVDTLSKQDPETIAQVQSLVKELRRITLLWDELWLGTLAQHQSEITKRQQQLKYEIEKVNENPNLDKEEKMSLIAEKHRIIVKPIVFVLEQLREITSVEAETPHEKQFQEKYLKEIEDVISKLKNPESPDKPQESLQPLKSLHKQFQSKFHRGSSYTLKMQSISPVLASIKNTLIAMPGLATSSKTRVTISHVSNTVSILPTKTKPKKLIFYGSDGQIYTYLFKGLEDLHLDERIMQFLSIANTMMAQNADLAGHNLYRARHYSVIPLGPRSGLISWVDNTTPVFALYKRWQQREMTKLNIKSNVNTPISVLRPSELFYNKLNPLLKEYGIKNIENRKEWPLSVLKQVLTELMSETPSDLLAKELWCNAISANAWWQVVKRYSYSVAVMSIIGYIIGLGDRHLDNVLVDLTSGEV
;
A
#
# COMPACT_ATOMS: atom_id res chain seq x y z
N GLU A 1 0.17 35.51 -16.49
CA GLU A 1 0.81 34.25 -16.91
C GLU A 1 1.64 33.74 -15.74
N GLY A 2 1.05 32.91 -14.89
CA GLY A 2 1.63 32.51 -13.60
C GLY A 2 1.06 31.17 -13.20
N GLY A 3 1.43 30.13 -13.95
CA GLY A 3 1.13 28.75 -13.59
C GLY A 3 2.30 28.20 -12.79
N LEU A 4 2.09 28.01 -11.48
CA LEU A 4 2.95 27.14 -10.67
C LEU A 4 2.87 25.73 -11.30
N LYS A 5 3.97 25.28 -11.90
CA LYS A 5 4.14 23.88 -12.28
C LYS A 5 4.08 23.06 -11.00
N PHE A 6 2.98 22.34 -10.81
CA PHE A 6 2.75 21.49 -9.65
C PHE A 6 3.74 20.33 -9.65
N ASP A 7 4.59 20.26 -8.62
CA ASP A 7 5.47 19.12 -8.39
C ASP A 7 4.70 18.02 -7.67
N PHE A 8 4.79 16.78 -8.14
CA PHE A 8 4.13 15.62 -7.54
C PHE A 8 4.65 15.31 -6.13
N SER A 9 5.68 16.01 -5.66
CA SER A 9 6.14 16.01 -4.27
C SER A 9 5.15 16.68 -3.31
N GLU A 10 4.33 17.65 -3.77
CA GLU A 10 3.46 18.47 -2.92
C GLU A 10 2.04 17.94 -2.68
N ILE A 11 1.64 16.83 -3.33
CA ILE A 11 0.41 16.14 -2.89
C ILE A 11 0.73 15.48 -1.54
N SER A 12 0.72 16.24 -0.45
CA SER A 12 0.70 15.68 0.90
C SER A 12 -0.67 15.03 1.09
N LEU A 13 -0.73 13.71 0.87
CA LEU A 13 -1.78 12.93 1.50
C LEU A 13 -1.53 13.02 3.01
N PRO A 14 -2.52 13.39 3.83
CA PRO A 14 -2.35 13.41 5.28
C PRO A 14 -1.74 12.09 5.76
N LYS A 15 -0.77 12.18 6.68
CA LYS A 15 0.07 11.07 7.20
C LYS A 15 -0.72 9.86 7.76
N ASP A 16 -2.05 9.96 7.89
CA ASP A 16 -2.88 8.97 8.58
C ASP A 16 -3.70 8.02 7.68
N CYS A 17 -3.47 7.99 6.37
CA CYS A 17 -4.36 7.23 5.47
C CYS A 17 -4.03 5.73 5.34
N LEU A 18 -2.92 5.26 5.93
CA LEU A 18 -2.56 3.83 5.99
C LEU A 18 -2.15 3.33 7.38
N SER A 19 -1.88 4.20 8.37
CA SER A 19 -1.72 3.83 9.78
C SER A 19 -3.09 3.76 10.45
N GLN A 20 -3.72 2.59 10.47
CA GLN A 20 -4.78 2.34 11.44
C GLN A 20 -4.15 1.97 12.79
N ASN A 21 -3.89 2.97 13.62
CA ASN A 21 -4.01 2.81 15.07
C ASN A 21 -5.32 3.49 15.48
N ASN A 22 -6.43 2.77 15.29
CA ASN A 22 -7.65 3.04 16.06
C ASN A 22 -7.49 2.35 17.41
N GLU A 23 -6.76 2.97 18.33
CA GLU A 23 -6.94 2.74 19.76
C GLU A 23 -7.07 4.09 20.47
N CYS A 24 -8.29 4.35 20.91
CA CYS A 24 -8.69 5.18 22.03
C CYS A 24 -8.16 6.63 22.15
N ASN A 25 -9.10 7.58 21.98
CA ASN A 25 -9.15 8.80 22.79
C ASN A 25 -8.95 8.47 24.28
N ASP A 26 -7.82 8.89 24.82
CA ASP A 26 -7.65 9.63 26.08
C ASP A 26 -6.15 9.73 26.29
N ASP A 27 -5.58 10.88 25.95
CA ASP A 27 -4.35 11.48 26.51
C ASP A 27 -4.05 12.75 25.69
N ASN A 28 -4.98 13.71 25.74
CA ASN A 28 -4.72 15.10 25.34
C ASN A 28 -4.39 15.87 26.62
N GLU A 29 -3.11 15.93 26.98
CA GLU A 29 -2.50 17.04 27.72
C GLU A 29 -0.99 16.76 27.79
N LEU A 30 -0.19 17.80 27.51
CA LEU A 30 1.28 17.83 27.38
C LEU A 30 1.79 17.59 25.95
N ASN A 31 1.74 18.65 25.14
CA ASN A 31 2.82 19.13 24.26
C ASN A 31 2.31 20.36 23.47
N GLU A 32 1.95 21.43 24.18
CA GLU A 32 1.95 22.78 23.63
C GLU A 32 3.21 23.45 24.18
N ASP A 33 4.19 23.70 23.31
CA ASP A 33 5.35 24.61 23.43
C ASP A 33 6.64 23.97 22.89
N ASP A 34 6.75 23.83 21.56
CA ASP A 34 7.94 24.20 20.77
C ASP A 34 7.65 23.92 19.30
N ASP A 35 7.33 24.94 18.50
CA ASP A 35 7.45 24.90 17.03
C ASP A 35 7.09 26.29 16.46
N ASN A 36 7.92 27.30 16.79
CA ASN A 36 7.74 28.63 16.21
C ASN A 36 9.05 29.33 15.83
N TYR A 37 10.09 28.58 15.45
CA TYR A 37 11.31 29.13 14.84
C TYR A 37 12.03 28.10 13.97
N GLU A 38 11.58 27.89 12.72
CA GLU A 38 12.45 27.43 11.61
C GLU A 38 11.66 27.43 10.28
N SER A 39 11.48 28.60 9.65
CA SER A 39 10.89 28.69 8.30
C SER A 39 11.79 29.36 7.25
N ASP A 40 12.92 29.95 7.65
CA ASP A 40 13.75 30.73 6.70
C ASP A 40 15.07 30.05 6.29
N ASN A 41 15.43 28.89 6.88
CA ASN A 41 16.70 28.20 6.59
C ASN A 41 16.57 26.97 5.66
N GLU A 42 15.40 26.39 5.47
CA GLU A 42 15.24 25.18 4.64
C GLU A 42 15.43 25.46 3.14
N ASP A 43 14.97 26.61 2.63
CA ASP A 43 15.02 26.96 1.20
C ASP A 43 16.45 27.12 0.66
N ASN A 44 17.40 27.58 1.47
CA ASN A 44 18.80 27.68 1.04
C ASN A 44 19.49 26.31 1.02
N SER A 45 19.12 25.41 1.94
CA SER A 45 19.69 24.06 2.01
C SER A 45 19.18 23.15 0.87
N SER A 46 17.89 23.28 0.51
CA SER A 46 17.28 22.52 -0.59
C SER A 46 17.89 22.91 -1.94
N ASN A 47 18.10 24.22 -2.17
CA ASN A 47 18.76 24.74 -3.36
C ASN A 47 20.24 24.32 -3.46
N ALA A 48 20.94 24.24 -2.33
CA ALA A 48 22.31 23.75 -2.29
C ALA A 48 22.38 22.26 -2.67
N LEU A 49 21.53 21.41 -2.08
CA LEU A 49 21.47 19.98 -2.40
C LEU A 49 21.08 19.73 -3.86
N GLN A 50 20.08 20.45 -4.38
CA GLN A 50 19.71 20.37 -5.80
C GLN A 50 20.87 20.74 -6.72
N SER A 51 21.63 21.77 -6.37
CA SER A 51 22.82 22.18 -7.12
C SER A 51 23.90 21.09 -7.10
N CYS A 52 24.15 20.47 -5.94
CA CYS A 52 25.08 19.35 -5.82
C CYS A 52 24.64 18.14 -6.67
N PHE A 53 23.37 17.74 -6.60
CA PHE A 53 22.85 16.64 -7.40
C PHE A 53 22.97 16.91 -8.91
N LYS A 54 22.69 18.14 -9.34
CA LYS A 54 22.86 18.55 -10.73
C LYS A 54 24.30 18.39 -11.18
N ILE A 55 25.27 18.85 -10.39
CA ILE A 55 26.71 18.70 -10.69
C ILE A 55 27.12 17.22 -10.75
N MET A 56 26.60 16.38 -9.86
CA MET A 56 26.86 14.93 -9.89
C MET A 56 26.32 14.28 -11.16
N VAL A 57 25.07 14.59 -11.54
CA VAL A 57 24.46 14.08 -12.77
C VAL A 57 25.23 14.58 -14.00
N ASP A 58 25.65 15.84 -14.03
CA ASP A 58 26.44 16.39 -15.13
C ASP A 58 27.80 15.69 -15.26
N THR A 59 28.44 15.36 -14.13
CA THR A 59 29.72 14.64 -14.09
C THR A 59 29.56 13.20 -14.57
N LEU A 60 28.52 12.49 -14.11
CA LEU A 60 28.23 11.13 -14.54
C LEU A 60 27.81 11.07 -16.01
N SER A 61 27.05 12.06 -16.49
CA SER A 61 26.64 12.17 -17.90
C SER A 61 27.82 12.41 -18.84
N LYS A 62 28.90 13.06 -18.36
CA LYS A 62 30.15 13.20 -19.12
C LYS A 62 30.94 11.89 -19.21
N GLN A 63 30.84 11.03 -18.20
CA GLN A 63 31.54 9.74 -18.17
C GLN A 63 30.82 8.68 -19.00
N ASP A 64 29.50 8.58 -18.85
CA ASP A 64 28.67 7.60 -19.56
C ASP A 64 27.28 8.20 -19.89
N PRO A 65 27.19 8.98 -20.99
CA PRO A 65 25.95 9.68 -21.35
C PRO A 65 24.81 8.71 -21.70
N GLU A 66 25.14 7.56 -22.29
CA GLU A 66 24.15 6.59 -22.73
C GLU A 66 23.47 5.92 -21.52
N THR A 67 24.24 5.42 -20.55
CA THR A 67 23.67 4.81 -19.35
C THR A 67 22.82 5.80 -18.57
N ILE A 68 23.27 7.06 -18.42
CA ILE A 68 22.50 8.07 -17.68
C ILE A 68 21.18 8.40 -18.38
N ALA A 69 21.18 8.56 -19.71
CA ALA A 69 19.95 8.77 -20.47
C ALA A 69 18.97 7.59 -20.33
N GLN A 70 19.49 6.35 -20.40
CA GLN A 70 18.70 5.13 -20.20
C GLN A 70 18.09 5.08 -18.78
N VAL A 71 18.85 5.40 -17.74
CA VAL A 71 18.37 5.43 -16.35
C VAL A 71 17.33 6.53 -16.14
N GLN A 72 17.55 7.73 -16.68
CA GLN A 72 16.58 8.83 -16.59
C GLN A 72 15.25 8.46 -17.25
N SER A 73 15.31 7.83 -18.43
CA SER A 73 14.12 7.30 -19.11
C SER A 73 13.42 6.24 -18.28
N LEU A 74 14.17 5.26 -17.74
CA LEU A 74 13.62 4.21 -16.88
C LEU A 74 12.89 4.79 -15.65
N VAL A 75 13.53 5.71 -14.92
CA VAL A 75 12.96 6.32 -13.71
C VAL A 75 11.74 7.19 -14.05
N LYS A 76 11.78 7.94 -15.15
CA LYS A 76 10.62 8.73 -15.63
C LYS A 76 9.42 7.82 -15.88
N GLU A 77 9.62 6.70 -16.57
CA GLU A 77 8.55 5.77 -16.90
C GLU A 77 8.06 4.97 -15.68
N LEU A 78 8.95 4.58 -14.77
CA LEU A 78 8.57 3.97 -13.49
C LEU A 78 7.70 4.93 -12.67
N ARG A 79 8.08 6.20 -12.59
CA ARG A 79 7.27 7.24 -11.95
C ARG A 79 5.89 7.36 -12.61
N ARG A 80 5.80 7.38 -13.94
CA ARG A 80 4.53 7.42 -14.67
C ARG A 80 3.61 6.25 -14.34
N ILE A 81 4.13 5.01 -14.29
CA ILE A 81 3.31 3.83 -14.00
C ILE A 81 2.99 3.64 -12.50
N THR A 82 3.51 4.51 -11.62
CA THR A 82 3.27 4.43 -10.16
C THR A 82 1.79 4.50 -9.87
N LEU A 83 1.14 5.54 -10.38
CA LEU A 83 -0.27 5.84 -10.18
C LEU A 83 -0.89 6.17 -11.52
N LEU A 84 -1.69 5.25 -12.05
CA LEU A 84 -2.39 5.48 -13.31
C LEU A 84 -3.52 6.49 -13.09
N TRP A 85 -3.94 7.19 -14.15
CA TRP A 85 -4.98 8.23 -14.05
C TRP A 85 -6.29 7.73 -13.43
N ASP A 86 -6.74 6.53 -13.76
CA ASP A 86 -7.93 5.93 -13.15
C ASP A 86 -7.74 5.54 -11.68
N GLU A 87 -6.53 5.15 -11.28
CA GLU A 87 -6.17 4.91 -9.88
C GLU A 87 -6.13 6.22 -9.09
N LEU A 88 -5.60 7.30 -9.68
CA LEU A 88 -5.59 8.64 -9.11
C LEU A 88 -7.02 9.12 -8.84
N TRP A 89 -7.88 9.07 -9.86
CA TRP A 89 -9.29 9.46 -9.73
C TRP A 89 -10.03 8.64 -8.67
N LEU A 90 -9.87 7.32 -8.67
CA LEU A 90 -10.51 6.47 -7.66
C LEU A 90 -9.99 6.78 -6.24
N GLY A 91 -8.67 6.94 -6.09
CA GLY A 91 -8.02 7.20 -4.80
C GLY A 91 -8.46 8.53 -4.20
N THR A 92 -8.43 9.60 -4.98
CA THR A 92 -8.85 10.94 -4.53
C THR A 92 -10.34 10.99 -4.22
N LEU A 93 -11.20 10.38 -5.05
CA LEU A 93 -12.64 10.33 -4.75
C LEU A 93 -12.94 9.52 -3.48
N ALA A 94 -12.23 8.41 -3.25
CA ALA A 94 -12.39 7.62 -2.03
C ALA A 94 -11.94 8.39 -0.77
N GLN A 95 -10.86 9.16 -0.86
CA GLN A 95 -10.36 10.00 0.22
C GLN A 95 -11.36 11.10 0.61
N HIS A 96 -11.95 11.77 -0.38
CA HIS A 96 -12.92 12.83 -0.14
C HIS A 96 -14.35 12.33 0.08
N GLN A 97 -14.60 11.02 0.05
CA GLN A 97 -15.96 10.46 0.17
C GLN A 97 -16.66 10.84 1.49
N SER A 98 -15.92 10.85 2.60
CA SER A 98 -16.45 11.25 3.91
C SER A 98 -16.81 12.74 3.92
N GLU A 99 -15.96 13.59 3.37
CA GLU A 99 -16.19 15.04 3.24
C GLU A 99 -17.36 15.33 2.30
N ILE A 100 -17.44 14.67 1.13
CA ILE A 100 -18.56 14.77 0.21
C ILE A 100 -19.88 14.42 0.92
N THR A 101 -19.88 13.40 1.78
CA THR A 101 -21.06 12.98 2.54
C THR A 101 -21.44 14.02 3.60
N LYS A 102 -20.47 14.59 4.32
CA LYS A 102 -20.71 15.68 5.28
C LYS A 102 -21.29 16.92 4.60
N ARG A 103 -20.71 17.34 3.46
CA ARG A 103 -21.20 18.47 2.66
C ARG A 103 -22.60 18.23 2.12
N GLN A 104 -22.91 16.99 1.72
CA GLN A 104 -24.27 16.61 1.31
C GLN A 104 -25.29 16.79 2.45
N GLN A 105 -24.94 16.40 3.68
CA GLN A 105 -25.80 16.59 4.86
C GLN A 105 -25.95 18.07 5.22
N GLN A 106 -24.85 18.83 5.18
CA GLN A 106 -24.86 20.27 5.42
C GLN A 106 -25.75 21.02 4.41
N LEU A 107 -25.64 20.68 3.13
CA LEU A 107 -26.47 21.27 2.08
C LEU A 107 -27.96 20.97 2.31
N LYS A 108 -28.30 19.76 2.74
CA LYS A 108 -29.68 19.39 3.08
C LYS A 108 -30.23 20.26 4.23
N TYR A 109 -29.46 20.42 5.29
CA TYR A 109 -29.84 21.25 6.43
C TYR A 109 -30.03 22.73 6.07
N GLU A 110 -29.12 23.31 5.27
CA GLU A 110 -29.23 24.70 4.82
C GLU A 110 -30.44 24.92 3.89
N ILE A 111 -30.76 23.95 3.03
CA ILE A 111 -31.95 24.00 2.17
C ILE A 111 -33.24 23.94 3.00
N GLU A 112 -33.32 23.07 3.99
CA GLU A 112 -34.47 22.99 4.91
C GLU A 112 -34.65 24.32 5.65
N LYS A 113 -33.58 24.91 6.17
CA LYS A 113 -33.60 26.22 6.85
C LYS A 113 -34.04 27.39 5.96
N VAL A 114 -33.63 27.40 4.68
CA VAL A 114 -34.07 28.44 3.72
C VAL A 114 -35.55 28.25 3.36
N ASN A 115 -36.03 27.01 3.26
CA ASN A 115 -37.42 26.71 2.98
C ASN A 115 -38.36 27.06 4.13
N GLU A 116 -37.94 26.81 5.38
CA GLU A 116 -38.71 27.13 6.60
C GLU A 116 -38.86 28.64 6.87
N ASN A 117 -38.04 29.49 6.23
CA ASN A 117 -38.10 30.92 6.46
C ASN A 117 -39.36 31.54 5.81
N PRO A 118 -40.29 32.14 6.59
CA PRO A 118 -41.54 32.68 6.05
C PRO A 118 -41.37 34.04 5.35
N ASN A 119 -40.22 34.71 5.54
CA ASN A 119 -39.97 36.08 5.07
C ASN A 119 -39.33 36.16 3.67
N LEU A 120 -39.11 35.03 3.00
CA LEU A 120 -38.45 34.97 1.69
C LEU A 120 -39.44 34.56 0.61
N ASP A 121 -39.40 35.24 -0.52
CA ASP A 121 -40.22 34.88 -1.67
C ASP A 121 -39.68 33.64 -2.39
N LYS A 122 -40.49 32.98 -3.23
CA LYS A 122 -40.06 31.72 -3.90
C LYS A 122 -38.81 31.90 -4.78
N GLU A 123 -38.67 33.04 -5.45
CA GLU A 123 -37.50 33.36 -6.28
C GLU A 123 -36.26 33.66 -5.43
N GLU A 124 -36.42 34.34 -4.30
CA GLU A 124 -35.33 34.62 -3.36
C GLU A 124 -34.82 33.34 -2.69
N LYS A 125 -35.73 32.42 -2.32
CA LYS A 125 -35.38 31.10 -1.81
C LYS A 125 -34.56 30.30 -2.82
N MET A 126 -34.98 30.27 -4.08
CA MET A 126 -34.26 29.58 -5.16
C MET A 126 -32.85 30.16 -5.37
N SER A 127 -32.72 31.49 -5.38
CA SER A 127 -31.43 32.17 -5.54
C SER A 127 -30.48 31.89 -4.36
N LEU A 128 -30.99 31.97 -3.13
CA LEU A 128 -30.23 31.65 -1.92
C LEU A 128 -29.80 30.19 -1.86
N ILE A 129 -30.67 29.26 -2.26
CA ILE A 129 -30.36 27.82 -2.32
C ILE A 129 -29.25 27.57 -3.36
N ALA A 130 -29.31 28.21 -4.54
CA ALA A 130 -28.28 28.09 -5.56
C ALA A 130 -26.91 28.63 -5.09
N GLU A 131 -26.89 29.78 -4.41
CA GLU A 131 -25.64 30.35 -3.89
C GLU A 131 -25.06 29.51 -2.74
N LYS A 132 -25.91 29.00 -1.84
CA LYS A 132 -25.51 28.07 -0.77
C LYS A 132 -24.96 26.76 -1.32
N HIS A 133 -25.60 26.20 -2.36
CA HIS A 133 -25.10 25.04 -3.09
C HIS A 133 -23.70 25.30 -3.64
N ARG A 134 -23.53 26.40 -4.37
CA ARG A 134 -22.25 26.80 -4.94
C ARG A 134 -21.15 26.91 -3.89
N ILE A 135 -21.41 27.56 -2.76
CA ILE A 135 -20.43 27.73 -1.68
C ILE A 135 -20.02 26.39 -1.06
N ILE A 136 -20.99 25.52 -0.75
CA ILE A 136 -20.74 24.24 -0.08
C ILE A 136 -20.00 23.26 -1.00
N VAL A 137 -20.32 23.26 -2.30
CA VAL A 137 -19.78 22.35 -3.31
C VAL A 137 -18.47 22.84 -3.93
N LYS A 138 -18.15 24.15 -3.83
CA LYS A 138 -16.93 24.75 -4.41
C LYS A 138 -15.64 23.98 -4.09
N PRO A 139 -15.37 23.51 -2.86
CA PRO A 139 -14.15 22.73 -2.58
C PRO A 139 -14.12 21.38 -3.29
N ILE A 140 -15.28 20.72 -3.47
CA ILE A 140 -15.36 19.46 -4.21
C ILE A 140 -15.06 19.73 -5.70
N VAL A 141 -15.68 20.77 -6.28
CA VAL A 141 -15.42 21.17 -7.67
C VAL A 141 -13.95 21.51 -7.87
N PHE A 142 -13.33 22.25 -6.94
CA PHE A 142 -11.91 22.58 -7.00
C PHE A 142 -11.03 21.32 -7.10
N VAL A 143 -11.27 20.31 -6.27
CA VAL A 143 -10.53 19.04 -6.35
C VAL A 143 -10.72 18.35 -7.70
N LEU A 144 -11.94 18.30 -8.22
CA LEU A 144 -12.22 17.67 -9.52
C LEU A 144 -11.58 18.44 -10.69
N GLU A 145 -11.53 19.77 -10.62
CA GLU A 145 -10.87 20.60 -11.62
C GLU A 145 -9.36 20.39 -11.63
N GLN A 146 -8.74 20.27 -10.45
CA GLN A 146 -7.32 19.95 -10.34
C GLN A 146 -7.00 18.56 -10.92
N LEU A 147 -7.83 17.56 -10.62
CA LEU A 147 -7.70 16.22 -11.21
C LEU A 147 -7.90 16.25 -12.74
N ARG A 148 -8.85 17.05 -13.23
CA ARG A 148 -9.05 17.24 -14.67
C ARG A 148 -7.83 17.87 -15.31
N GLU A 149 -7.25 18.91 -14.72
CA GLU A 149 -6.06 19.58 -15.24
C GLU A 149 -4.92 18.58 -15.43
N ILE A 150 -4.64 17.75 -14.42
CA ILE A 150 -3.61 16.70 -14.49
C ILE A 150 -3.91 15.66 -15.58
N THR A 151 -5.17 15.26 -15.74
CA THR A 151 -5.56 14.17 -16.67
C THR A 151 -5.97 14.64 -18.07
N SER A 152 -5.96 15.95 -18.30
CA SER A 152 -6.23 16.60 -19.60
C SER A 152 -4.97 16.92 -20.40
N VAL A 153 -3.78 16.71 -19.82
CA VAL A 153 -2.48 16.85 -20.49
C VAL A 153 -2.39 15.88 -21.68
N GLU A 154 -1.57 16.21 -22.68
CA GLU A 154 -1.33 15.35 -23.84
C GLU A 154 -0.96 13.91 -23.40
N ALA A 155 -1.74 12.93 -23.86
CA ALA A 155 -1.52 11.53 -23.54
C ALA A 155 -0.25 11.00 -24.23
N GLU A 156 0.71 10.53 -23.44
CA GLU A 156 1.94 9.89 -23.94
C GLU A 156 1.79 8.37 -24.07
N THR A 157 0.83 7.76 -23.35
CA THR A 157 0.61 6.30 -23.36
C THR A 157 -0.75 5.91 -23.94
N PRO A 158 -0.87 4.68 -24.51
CA PRO A 158 -2.15 4.18 -24.98
C PRO A 158 -3.23 4.13 -23.88
N HIS A 159 -2.84 3.84 -22.64
CA HIS A 159 -3.75 3.82 -21.50
C HIS A 159 -4.28 5.21 -21.15
N GLU A 160 -3.41 6.23 -21.16
CA GLU A 160 -3.78 7.64 -20.97
C GLU A 160 -4.76 8.10 -22.06
N LYS A 161 -4.49 7.76 -23.33
CA LYS A 161 -5.39 8.10 -24.44
C LYS A 161 -6.77 7.46 -24.29
N GLN A 162 -6.82 6.16 -23.97
CA GLN A 162 -8.07 5.44 -23.70
C GLN A 162 -8.84 6.02 -22.52
N PHE A 163 -8.13 6.50 -21.49
CA PHE A 163 -8.76 7.17 -20.35
C PHE A 163 -9.46 8.45 -20.80
N GLN A 164 -8.77 9.30 -21.58
CA GLN A 164 -9.34 10.56 -22.07
C GLN A 164 -10.54 10.34 -22.99
N GLU A 165 -10.42 9.45 -23.97
CA GLU A 165 -11.49 9.12 -24.91
C GLU A 165 -12.75 8.63 -24.19
N LYS A 166 -12.59 7.91 -23.07
CA LYS A 166 -13.71 7.32 -22.35
C LYS A 166 -14.32 8.26 -21.30
N TYR A 167 -13.49 8.94 -20.51
CA TYR A 167 -13.94 9.61 -19.28
C TYR A 167 -13.88 11.13 -19.34
N LEU A 168 -13.07 11.75 -20.21
CA LEU A 168 -12.85 13.20 -20.16
C LEU A 168 -14.14 13.99 -20.35
N LYS A 169 -14.94 13.62 -21.35
CA LYS A 169 -16.25 14.25 -21.63
C LYS A 169 -17.21 14.08 -20.45
N GLU A 170 -17.25 12.89 -19.85
CA GLU A 170 -18.11 12.64 -18.69
C GLU A 170 -17.65 13.44 -17.46
N ILE A 171 -16.34 13.57 -17.24
CA ILE A 171 -15.76 14.38 -16.16
C ILE A 171 -16.14 15.86 -16.34
N GLU A 172 -16.04 16.38 -17.56
CA GLU A 172 -16.46 17.76 -17.88
C GLU A 172 -17.96 17.98 -17.68
N ASP A 173 -18.78 17.02 -18.10
CA ASP A 173 -20.23 17.02 -17.88
C ASP A 173 -20.57 16.96 -16.38
N VAL A 174 -19.83 16.19 -15.57
CA VAL A 174 -20.02 16.13 -14.12
C VAL A 174 -19.61 17.44 -13.45
N ILE A 175 -18.45 18.01 -13.81
CA ILE A 175 -17.98 19.28 -13.25
C ILE A 175 -18.95 20.42 -13.60
N SER A 176 -19.46 20.47 -14.84
CA SER A 176 -20.44 21.48 -15.26
C SER A 176 -21.77 21.36 -14.52
N LYS A 177 -22.29 20.13 -14.35
CA LYS A 177 -23.51 19.86 -13.55
C LYS A 177 -23.35 20.16 -12.06
N LEU A 178 -22.14 20.00 -11.51
CA LEU A 178 -21.86 20.37 -10.12
C LEU A 178 -21.76 21.88 -9.92
N LYS A 179 -21.28 22.63 -10.93
CA LYS A 179 -21.25 24.10 -10.90
C LYS A 179 -22.63 24.72 -11.11
N ASN A 180 -23.41 24.15 -12.03
CA ASN A 180 -24.73 24.64 -12.43
C ASN A 180 -25.76 23.51 -12.31
N PRO A 181 -26.26 23.20 -11.10
CA PRO A 181 -27.25 22.15 -10.91
C PRO A 181 -28.62 22.53 -11.51
N GLU A 182 -29.27 21.61 -12.22
CA GLU A 182 -30.63 21.79 -12.75
C GLU A 182 -31.70 21.88 -11.64
N SER A 183 -31.42 21.30 -10.47
CA SER A 183 -32.31 21.30 -9.30
C SER A 183 -31.49 21.50 -8.01
N PRO A 184 -31.15 22.77 -7.68
CA PRO A 184 -30.35 23.09 -6.48
C PRO A 184 -31.11 22.81 -5.17
N ASP A 185 -32.45 22.75 -5.25
CA ASP A 185 -33.38 22.38 -4.17
C ASP A 185 -33.24 20.92 -3.70
N LYS A 186 -32.61 20.05 -4.51
CA LYS A 186 -32.42 18.63 -4.19
C LYS A 186 -30.94 18.25 -4.10
N PRO A 187 -30.37 18.20 -2.87
CA PRO A 187 -28.96 17.82 -2.66
C PRO A 187 -28.65 16.37 -3.03
N GLN A 188 -29.65 15.49 -3.12
CA GLN A 188 -29.44 14.13 -3.59
C GLN A 188 -29.26 14.05 -5.09
N GLU A 189 -30.03 14.83 -5.87
CA GLU A 189 -30.00 14.84 -7.33
C GLU A 189 -28.75 15.58 -7.85
N SER A 190 -28.39 16.72 -7.23
CA SER A 190 -27.21 17.49 -7.64
C SER A 190 -25.87 16.77 -7.45
N LEU A 191 -25.78 15.82 -6.50
CA LEU A 191 -24.58 15.00 -6.26
C LEU A 191 -24.67 13.59 -6.89
N GLN A 192 -25.77 13.23 -7.56
CA GLN A 192 -25.86 11.95 -8.30
C GLN A 192 -24.77 11.79 -9.37
N PRO A 193 -24.45 12.83 -10.20
CA PRO A 193 -23.44 12.68 -11.24
C PRO A 193 -22.07 12.25 -10.67
N LEU A 194 -21.68 12.81 -9.53
CA LEU A 194 -20.45 12.45 -8.83
C LEU A 194 -20.48 11.01 -8.30
N LYS A 195 -21.62 10.58 -7.72
CA LYS A 195 -21.79 9.20 -7.25
C LYS A 195 -21.76 8.19 -8.39
N SER A 196 -22.33 8.52 -9.54
CA SER A 196 -22.29 7.70 -10.75
C SER A 196 -20.87 7.57 -11.29
N LEU A 197 -20.13 8.68 -11.40
CA LEU A 197 -18.73 8.69 -11.80
C LEU A 197 -17.87 7.83 -10.85
N HIS A 198 -18.07 7.98 -9.54
CA HIS A 198 -17.36 7.16 -8.55
C HIS A 198 -17.67 5.66 -8.70
N LYS A 199 -18.95 5.28 -8.89
CA LYS A 199 -19.34 3.89 -9.14
C LYS A 199 -18.73 3.34 -10.42
N GLN A 200 -18.62 4.14 -11.48
CA GLN A 200 -17.97 3.72 -12.73
C GLN A 200 -16.51 3.38 -12.48
N PHE A 201 -15.76 4.27 -11.82
CA PHE A 201 -14.38 3.98 -11.44
C PHE A 201 -14.29 2.74 -10.55
N GLN A 202 -15.10 2.65 -9.50
CA GLN A 202 -15.14 1.47 -8.62
C GLN A 202 -15.41 0.16 -9.36
N SER A 203 -16.33 0.15 -10.34
CA SER A 203 -16.71 -1.07 -11.08
C SER A 203 -15.54 -1.71 -11.84
N LYS A 204 -14.59 -0.89 -12.31
CA LYS A 204 -13.35 -1.37 -12.96
C LYS A 204 -12.47 -2.14 -11.98
N PHE A 205 -12.43 -1.71 -10.71
CA PHE A 205 -11.54 -2.26 -9.69
C PHE A 205 -12.19 -3.34 -8.79
N HIS A 206 -13.52 -3.48 -8.80
CA HIS A 206 -14.25 -4.50 -8.02
C HIS A 206 -14.34 -5.87 -8.71
N ARG A 207 -13.73 -6.06 -9.87
CA ARG A 207 -13.50 -7.39 -10.44
C ARG A 207 -12.44 -8.07 -9.57
N GLY A 208 -12.88 -8.73 -8.49
CA GLY A 208 -12.10 -9.24 -7.35
C GLY A 208 -11.08 -10.34 -7.65
N SER A 209 -10.25 -10.16 -8.66
CA SER A 209 -9.12 -11.02 -9.02
C SER A 209 -7.93 -10.14 -9.35
N SER A 210 -6.71 -10.64 -9.14
CA SER A 210 -5.48 -9.97 -9.56
C SER A 210 -5.65 -9.44 -10.98
N TYR A 211 -5.64 -8.13 -11.13
CA TYR A 211 -5.81 -7.50 -12.43
C TYR A 211 -4.45 -7.39 -13.10
N THR A 212 -4.38 -7.87 -14.33
CA THR A 212 -3.15 -7.86 -15.13
C THR A 212 -3.21 -6.72 -16.13
N LEU A 213 -2.17 -5.90 -16.12
CA LEU A 213 -1.93 -4.83 -17.08
C LEU A 213 -0.89 -5.28 -18.11
N LYS A 214 -1.03 -4.79 -19.35
CA LYS A 214 0.00 -4.95 -20.37
C LYS A 214 0.97 -3.77 -20.30
N MET A 215 2.27 -4.04 -20.18
CA MET A 215 3.29 -2.99 -20.14
C MET A 215 3.18 -2.07 -21.36
N GLN A 216 2.99 -2.64 -22.55
CA GLN A 216 2.79 -1.88 -23.80
C GLN A 216 1.67 -0.82 -23.73
N SER A 217 0.64 -1.06 -22.90
CA SER A 217 -0.47 -0.11 -22.74
C SER A 217 -0.15 1.03 -21.78
N ILE A 218 0.62 0.75 -20.72
CA ILE A 218 0.92 1.71 -19.64
C ILE A 218 2.26 2.43 -19.81
N SER A 219 3.22 1.82 -20.50
CA SER A 219 4.50 2.39 -20.89
C SER A 219 5.07 1.62 -22.10
N PRO A 220 4.87 2.13 -23.32
CA PRO A 220 5.50 1.58 -24.53
C PRO A 220 7.03 1.59 -24.45
N VAL A 221 7.59 2.61 -23.78
CA VAL A 221 9.04 2.76 -23.59
C VAL A 221 9.57 1.57 -22.80
N LEU A 222 9.03 1.29 -21.61
CA LEU A 222 9.47 0.14 -20.79
C LEU A 222 9.27 -1.20 -21.51
N ALA A 223 8.19 -1.35 -22.28
CA ALA A 223 7.94 -2.56 -23.05
C ALA A 223 8.94 -2.78 -24.20
N SER A 224 9.47 -1.68 -24.75
CA SER A 224 10.44 -1.69 -25.86
C SER A 224 11.89 -1.83 -25.41
N ILE A 225 12.18 -1.62 -24.12
CA ILE A 225 13.52 -1.72 -23.56
C ILE A 225 14.11 -3.11 -23.81
N LYS A 226 15.28 -3.13 -24.46
CA LYS A 226 16.06 -4.35 -24.73
C LYS A 226 17.55 -4.08 -24.57
N ASN A 227 18.25 -5.02 -23.94
CA ASN A 227 19.69 -5.08 -23.75
C ASN A 227 20.29 -3.74 -23.28
N THR A 228 19.84 -3.25 -22.13
CA THR A 228 20.32 -1.98 -21.58
C THR A 228 21.68 -2.11 -20.91
N LEU A 229 22.32 -0.96 -20.69
CA LEU A 229 23.52 -0.82 -19.88
C LEU A 229 23.19 -0.59 -18.39
N ILE A 230 21.91 -0.43 -18.06
CA ILE A 230 21.44 -0.16 -16.70
C ILE A 230 21.73 -1.36 -15.80
N ALA A 231 22.45 -1.13 -14.69
CA ALA A 231 22.66 -2.15 -13.67
C ALA A 231 21.33 -2.55 -13.00
N MET A 232 21.17 -3.83 -12.70
CA MET A 232 19.96 -4.33 -12.05
C MET A 232 19.76 -3.67 -10.66
N PRO A 233 18.59 -3.07 -10.37
CA PRO A 233 18.37 -2.34 -9.12
C PRO A 233 18.56 -3.21 -7.87
N GLY A 234 19.32 -2.73 -6.89
CA GLY A 234 19.47 -3.39 -5.60
C GLY A 234 20.36 -4.64 -5.60
N LEU A 235 21.03 -4.99 -6.70
CA LEU A 235 22.11 -5.97 -6.65
C LEU A 235 23.39 -5.32 -6.12
N ALA A 236 23.99 -5.92 -5.10
CA ALA A 236 25.24 -5.42 -4.53
C ALA A 236 26.39 -5.56 -5.55
N THR A 237 27.24 -4.54 -5.61
CA THR A 237 28.43 -4.45 -6.49
C THR A 237 29.47 -5.54 -6.25
N SER A 238 29.28 -6.40 -5.23
CA SER A 238 30.15 -7.52 -4.88
C SER A 238 30.05 -8.73 -5.83
N SER A 239 29.06 -8.78 -6.73
CA SER A 239 29.04 -9.81 -7.77
C SER A 239 30.16 -9.54 -8.78
N LYS A 240 31.02 -10.54 -9.05
CA LYS A 240 32.15 -10.45 -9.99
C LYS A 240 31.77 -9.95 -11.40
N THR A 241 30.49 -9.96 -11.74
CA THR A 241 29.93 -9.55 -13.04
C THR A 241 28.75 -8.61 -12.83
N ARG A 242 28.78 -7.42 -13.46
CA ARG A 242 27.65 -6.47 -13.45
C ARG A 242 26.49 -7.06 -14.26
N VAL A 243 25.39 -7.38 -13.58
CA VAL A 243 24.14 -7.80 -14.24
C VAL A 243 23.38 -6.55 -14.70
N THR A 244 23.02 -6.49 -15.98
CA THR A 244 22.25 -5.39 -16.56
C THR A 244 20.83 -5.82 -16.89
N ILE A 245 19.92 -4.87 -17.09
CA ILE A 245 18.54 -5.16 -17.49
C ILE A 245 18.54 -5.56 -18.97
N SER A 246 18.24 -6.83 -19.25
CA SER A 246 17.99 -7.31 -20.61
C SER A 246 16.65 -6.81 -21.13
N HIS A 247 15.54 -7.03 -20.42
CA HIS A 247 14.22 -6.53 -20.81
C HIS A 247 13.25 -6.57 -19.64
N VAL A 248 12.11 -5.89 -19.78
CA VAL A 248 11.03 -5.87 -18.80
C VAL A 248 9.87 -6.74 -19.30
N SER A 249 9.24 -7.50 -18.40
CA SER A 249 8.06 -8.30 -18.75
C SER A 249 6.92 -7.41 -19.24
N ASN A 250 6.23 -7.84 -20.30
CA ASN A 250 5.05 -7.15 -20.80
C ASN A 250 3.81 -7.34 -19.92
N THR A 251 3.92 -8.12 -18.84
CA THR A 251 2.81 -8.46 -17.96
C THR A 251 3.05 -7.88 -16.56
N VAL A 252 2.20 -6.95 -16.13
CA VAL A 252 2.26 -6.34 -14.79
C VAL A 252 1.06 -6.83 -13.99
N SER A 253 1.30 -7.43 -12.82
CA SER A 253 0.23 -7.93 -11.95
C SER A 253 -0.01 -6.96 -10.80
N ILE A 254 -1.25 -6.53 -10.59
CA ILE A 254 -1.62 -5.73 -9.42
C ILE A 254 -2.05 -6.65 -8.29
N LEU A 255 -1.46 -6.48 -7.11
CA LEU A 255 -1.80 -7.28 -5.94
C LEU A 255 -3.09 -6.76 -5.27
N PRO A 256 -3.98 -7.65 -4.79
CA PRO A 256 -5.27 -7.28 -4.22
C PRO A 256 -5.15 -6.81 -2.76
N THR A 257 -4.31 -5.80 -2.52
CA THR A 257 -4.16 -5.16 -1.20
C THR A 257 -4.73 -3.74 -1.23
N LYS A 258 -4.82 -3.08 -0.06
CA LYS A 258 -5.32 -1.71 0.08
C LYS A 258 -4.55 -0.72 -0.81
N THR A 259 -3.22 -0.87 -0.90
CA THR A 259 -2.34 0.02 -1.66
C THR A 259 -2.10 -0.42 -3.10
N LYS A 260 -2.68 -1.55 -3.53
CA LYS A 260 -2.64 -2.07 -4.91
C LYS A 260 -1.26 -1.98 -5.58
N PRO A 261 -0.19 -2.49 -4.94
CA PRO A 261 1.16 -2.41 -5.49
C PRO A 261 1.28 -3.25 -6.76
N LYS A 262 2.19 -2.83 -7.64
CA LYS A 262 2.41 -3.44 -8.96
C LYS A 262 3.60 -4.40 -8.89
N LYS A 263 3.39 -5.67 -9.21
CA LYS A 263 4.46 -6.67 -9.35
C LYS A 263 5.10 -6.52 -10.73
N LEU A 264 6.35 -6.07 -10.75
CA LEU A 264 7.18 -5.89 -11.95
C LEU A 264 8.20 -7.03 -12.04
N ILE A 265 8.48 -7.48 -13.26
CA ILE A 265 9.42 -8.56 -13.53
C ILE A 265 10.44 -8.07 -14.56
N PHE A 266 11.71 -8.13 -14.19
CA PHE A 266 12.87 -7.76 -15.00
C PHE A 266 13.68 -9.02 -15.32
N TYR A 267 14.27 -9.05 -16.51
CA TYR A 267 15.17 -10.12 -16.92
C TYR A 267 16.59 -9.56 -16.95
N GLY A 268 17.51 -10.26 -16.28
CA GLY A 268 18.92 -9.89 -16.26
C GLY A 268 19.67 -10.35 -17.51
N SER A 269 20.82 -9.75 -17.77
CA SER A 269 21.78 -10.20 -18.78
C SER A 269 22.38 -11.59 -18.49
N ASP A 270 22.25 -12.06 -17.25
CA ASP A 270 22.62 -13.40 -16.80
C ASP A 270 21.51 -14.46 -17.04
N GLY A 271 20.37 -14.05 -17.59
CA GLY A 271 19.21 -14.91 -17.84
C GLY A 271 18.35 -15.18 -16.60
N GLN A 272 18.65 -14.57 -15.45
CA GLN A 272 17.84 -14.69 -14.25
C GLN A 272 16.65 -13.73 -14.26
N ILE A 273 15.61 -14.10 -13.50
CA ILE A 273 14.39 -13.32 -13.34
C ILE A 273 14.48 -12.56 -12.02
N TYR A 274 14.35 -11.23 -12.09
CA TYR A 274 14.34 -10.34 -10.94
C TYR A 274 12.96 -9.73 -10.77
N THR A 275 12.31 -10.09 -9.68
CA THR A 275 10.95 -9.62 -9.39
C THR A 275 11.02 -8.49 -8.37
N TYR A 276 10.25 -7.43 -8.61
CA TYR A 276 10.11 -6.30 -7.70
C TYR A 276 8.65 -5.99 -7.42
N LEU A 277 8.38 -5.62 -6.19
CA LEU A 277 7.14 -5.01 -5.78
C LEU A 277 7.29 -3.49 -5.89
N PHE A 278 6.53 -2.89 -6.78
CA PHE A 278 6.50 -1.46 -6.97
C PHE A 278 5.38 -0.85 -6.14
N LYS A 279 5.77 0.00 -5.17
CA LYS A 279 4.86 0.68 -4.26
C LYS A 279 4.83 2.17 -4.56
N GLY A 280 3.62 2.72 -4.59
CA GLY A 280 3.35 4.13 -4.79
C GLY A 280 2.54 4.71 -3.63
N LEU A 281 2.70 6.02 -3.39
CA LEU A 281 2.10 6.75 -2.26
C LEU A 281 2.60 6.28 -0.88
N GLU A 282 3.75 5.60 -0.84
CA GLU A 282 4.42 5.14 0.39
C GLU A 282 5.85 5.67 0.39
N ASP A 283 6.31 6.16 1.54
CA ASP A 283 7.72 6.53 1.74
C ASP A 283 8.51 5.27 2.14
N LEU A 284 9.48 4.89 1.29
CA LEU A 284 10.30 3.70 1.49
C LEU A 284 11.70 4.00 2.03
N HIS A 285 12.01 5.27 2.35
CA HIS A 285 13.34 5.61 2.87
C HIS A 285 13.58 4.96 4.22
N LEU A 286 12.57 4.87 5.08
CA LEU A 286 12.71 4.20 6.38
C LEU A 286 13.02 2.71 6.18
N ASP A 287 12.27 2.01 5.32
CA ASP A 287 12.53 0.61 4.95
C ASP A 287 13.95 0.41 4.41
N GLU A 288 14.42 1.32 3.55
CA GLU A 288 15.80 1.31 3.04
C GLU A 288 16.83 1.38 4.18
N ARG A 289 16.64 2.29 5.15
CA ARG A 289 17.53 2.41 6.32
C ARG A 289 17.52 1.16 7.18
N ILE A 290 16.37 0.53 7.40
CA ILE A 290 16.29 -0.74 8.12
C ILE A 290 17.07 -1.83 7.38
N MET A 291 16.94 -1.94 6.05
CA MET A 291 17.70 -2.92 5.27
C MET A 291 19.22 -2.66 5.31
N GLN A 292 19.64 -1.39 5.30
CA GLN A 292 21.04 -1.00 5.50
C GLN A 292 21.55 -1.42 6.89
N PHE A 293 20.76 -1.20 7.94
CA PHE A 293 21.09 -1.65 9.29
C PHE A 293 21.27 -3.17 9.38
N LEU A 294 20.36 -3.94 8.77
CA LEU A 294 20.49 -5.41 8.72
C LEU A 294 21.75 -5.86 7.98
N SER A 295 22.13 -5.16 6.90
CA SER A 295 23.38 -5.43 6.18
C SER A 295 24.62 -5.20 7.06
N ILE A 296 24.62 -4.11 7.84
CA ILE A 296 25.69 -3.82 8.82
C ILE A 296 25.73 -4.90 9.91
N ALA A 297 24.57 -5.28 10.46
CA ALA A 297 24.48 -6.34 11.47
C ALA A 297 25.03 -7.67 10.94
N ASN A 298 24.72 -8.04 9.70
CA ASN A 298 25.27 -9.22 9.05
C ASN A 298 26.79 -9.15 8.88
N THR A 299 27.33 -7.96 8.59
CA THR A 299 28.77 -7.75 8.45
C THR A 299 29.48 -7.96 9.79
N MET A 300 28.88 -7.52 10.89
CA MET A 300 29.38 -7.78 12.25
C MET A 300 29.29 -9.26 12.62
N MET A 301 28.17 -9.92 12.33
CA MET A 301 27.98 -11.34 12.61
C MET A 301 28.91 -12.24 11.77
N ALA A 302 29.26 -11.82 10.55
CA ALA A 302 30.17 -12.56 9.67
C ALA A 302 31.58 -12.71 10.25
N GLN A 303 32.01 -11.82 11.15
CA GLN A 303 33.31 -11.95 11.84
C GLN A 303 33.35 -13.15 12.79
N ASN A 304 32.19 -13.62 13.24
CA ASN A 304 32.04 -14.77 14.14
C ASN A 304 31.74 -16.07 13.39
N ALA A 305 32.01 -16.13 12.07
CA ALA A 305 31.80 -17.35 11.31
C ALA A 305 32.69 -18.49 11.84
N ASP A 306 32.12 -19.70 11.94
CA ASP A 306 32.84 -20.90 12.39
C ASP A 306 34.09 -21.16 11.52
N LEU A 307 35.06 -21.91 12.03
CA LEU A 307 36.26 -22.38 11.30
C LEU A 307 35.96 -23.06 9.95
N ALA A 308 34.72 -23.56 9.77
CA ALA A 308 34.21 -24.16 8.54
C ALA A 308 33.60 -23.15 7.54
N GLY A 309 33.61 -21.85 7.84
CA GLY A 309 33.06 -20.79 7.00
C GLY A 309 31.53 -20.70 6.97
N HIS A 310 30.82 -21.45 7.83
CA HIS A 310 29.37 -21.39 7.93
C HIS A 310 28.95 -20.27 8.86
N ASN A 311 28.41 -19.18 8.30
CA ASN A 311 27.78 -18.15 9.10
C ASN A 311 26.34 -18.56 9.44
N LEU A 312 26.13 -19.09 10.64
CA LEU A 312 24.82 -19.47 11.15
C LEU A 312 23.98 -18.26 11.58
N TYR A 313 24.63 -17.13 11.89
CA TYR A 313 23.98 -15.91 12.36
C TYR A 313 23.82 -14.93 11.20
N ARG A 314 22.63 -14.91 10.61
CA ARG A 314 22.30 -14.04 9.49
C ARG A 314 20.87 -13.53 9.61
N ALA A 315 20.71 -12.22 9.48
CA ALA A 315 19.43 -11.57 9.25
C ALA A 315 19.16 -11.51 7.75
N ARG A 316 18.10 -12.16 7.27
CA ARG A 316 17.70 -12.05 5.86
C ARG A 316 17.24 -10.61 5.60
N HIS A 317 17.78 -9.99 4.57
CA HIS A 317 17.38 -8.65 4.14
C HIS A 317 17.18 -8.66 2.63
N TYR A 318 16.39 -7.70 2.15
CA TYR A 318 16.09 -7.51 0.75
C TYR A 318 16.43 -6.07 0.34
N SER A 319 16.52 -5.83 -0.96
CA SER A 319 16.87 -4.51 -1.47
C SER A 319 15.63 -3.64 -1.59
N VAL A 320 15.72 -2.41 -1.10
CA VAL A 320 14.69 -1.37 -1.23
C VAL A 320 15.32 -0.21 -1.99
N ILE A 321 14.65 0.27 -3.04
CA ILE A 321 15.14 1.34 -3.92
C ILE A 321 14.08 2.43 -3.97
N PRO A 322 14.20 3.48 -3.14
CA PRO A 322 13.37 4.68 -3.26
C PRO A 322 13.57 5.35 -4.63
N LEU A 323 12.46 5.73 -5.29
CA LEU A 323 12.43 6.42 -6.59
C LEU A 323 11.89 7.86 -6.46
N GLY A 324 11.88 8.38 -5.23
CA GLY A 324 11.33 9.67 -4.85
C GLY A 324 10.76 9.62 -3.43
N PRO A 325 10.12 10.70 -2.97
CA PRO A 325 9.62 10.79 -1.60
C PRO A 325 8.48 9.83 -1.28
N ARG A 326 7.75 9.33 -2.30
CA ARG A 326 6.51 8.56 -2.13
C ARG A 326 6.37 7.38 -3.07
N SER A 327 7.49 6.85 -3.57
CA SER A 327 7.47 5.70 -4.47
C SER A 327 8.79 4.96 -4.42
N GLY A 328 8.76 3.65 -4.63
CA GLY A 328 9.99 2.89 -4.84
C GLY A 328 9.75 1.41 -5.09
N LEU A 329 10.85 0.71 -5.30
CA LEU A 329 10.90 -0.72 -5.59
C LEU A 329 11.37 -1.50 -4.38
N ILE A 330 10.69 -2.60 -4.08
CA ILE A 330 11.10 -3.57 -3.06
C ILE A 330 11.39 -4.88 -3.78
N SER A 331 12.57 -5.46 -3.55
CA SER A 331 12.91 -6.76 -4.12
C SER A 331 11.98 -7.84 -3.59
N TRP A 332 11.48 -8.69 -4.50
CA TRP A 332 10.62 -9.79 -4.14
C TRP A 332 11.46 -10.97 -3.62
N VAL A 333 11.06 -11.53 -2.48
CA VAL A 333 11.74 -12.67 -1.89
C VAL A 333 11.02 -13.95 -2.31
N ASP A 334 11.62 -14.68 -3.24
CA ASP A 334 11.08 -15.96 -3.71
C ASP A 334 11.19 -17.08 -2.68
N ASN A 335 10.39 -18.13 -2.88
CA ASN A 335 10.36 -19.37 -2.09
C ASN A 335 10.03 -19.19 -0.60
N THR A 336 9.36 -18.10 -0.24
CA THR A 336 8.88 -17.86 1.11
C THR A 336 7.38 -18.16 1.22
N THR A 337 6.97 -18.64 2.40
CA THR A 337 5.56 -18.89 2.72
C THR A 337 5.18 -18.11 3.98
N PRO A 338 4.13 -17.26 3.93
CA PRO A 338 3.60 -16.63 5.15
C PRO A 338 3.14 -17.67 6.14
N VAL A 339 3.47 -17.50 7.42
CA VAL A 339 3.03 -18.43 8.48
C VAL A 339 1.50 -18.53 8.52
N PHE A 340 0.80 -17.43 8.22
CA PHE A 340 -0.66 -17.42 8.15
C PHE A 340 -1.22 -18.39 7.10
N ALA A 341 -0.50 -18.59 5.99
CA ALA A 341 -0.92 -19.51 4.94
C ALA A 341 -0.95 -20.96 5.44
N LEU A 342 -0.06 -21.33 6.37
CA LEU A 342 -0.06 -22.67 6.98
C LEU A 342 -1.31 -22.87 7.86
N TYR A 343 -1.62 -21.88 8.70
CA TYR A 343 -2.83 -21.91 9.54
C TYR A 343 -4.10 -21.98 8.69
N LYS A 344 -4.21 -21.14 7.64
CA LYS A 344 -5.35 -21.14 6.72
C LYS A 344 -5.52 -22.48 6.01
N ARG A 345 -4.45 -23.10 5.52
CA ARG A 345 -4.49 -24.44 4.91
C ARG A 345 -4.96 -25.51 5.90
N TRP A 346 -4.52 -25.44 7.15
CA TRP A 346 -4.99 -26.35 8.20
C TRP A 346 -6.50 -26.21 8.44
N GLN A 347 -7.01 -24.99 8.58
CA GLN A 347 -8.45 -24.75 8.76
C GLN A 347 -9.28 -25.32 7.60
N GLN A 348 -8.82 -25.13 6.36
CA GLN A 348 -9.47 -25.71 5.18
C GLN A 348 -9.52 -27.25 5.22
N ARG A 349 -8.43 -27.89 5.66
CA ARG A 349 -8.36 -29.35 5.82
C ARG A 349 -9.33 -29.84 6.89
N GLU A 350 -9.42 -29.18 8.04
CA GLU A 350 -10.34 -29.55 9.11
C GLU A 350 -11.81 -29.41 8.70
N MET A 351 -12.17 -28.31 8.02
CA MET A 351 -13.53 -28.12 7.48
C MET A 351 -13.88 -29.20 6.46
N THR A 352 -12.93 -29.57 5.61
CA THR A 352 -13.13 -30.65 4.64
C THR A 352 -13.39 -32.00 5.34
N LYS A 353 -12.64 -32.32 6.40
CA LYS A 353 -12.86 -33.53 7.21
C LYS A 353 -14.25 -33.54 7.88
N LEU A 354 -14.71 -32.38 8.36
CA LEU A 354 -16.02 -32.24 8.96
C LEU A 354 -17.14 -32.42 7.93
N ASN A 355 -17.03 -31.79 6.75
CA ASN A 355 -18.01 -31.94 5.66
C ASN A 355 -18.13 -33.40 5.18
N ILE A 356 -17.00 -34.12 5.09
CA ILE A 356 -16.99 -35.55 4.74
C ILE A 356 -17.73 -36.37 5.80
N LYS A 357 -17.59 -36.05 7.09
CA LYS A 357 -18.28 -36.76 8.18
C LYS A 357 -19.76 -36.39 8.28
N SER A 358 -20.15 -35.17 7.92
CA SER A 358 -21.52 -34.67 8.06
C SER A 358 -22.39 -34.83 6.81
N ASN A 359 -21.83 -35.23 5.66
CA ASN A 359 -22.56 -35.37 4.39
C ASN A 359 -23.25 -34.07 3.91
N VAL A 360 -22.78 -32.90 4.36
CA VAL A 360 -23.32 -31.59 3.99
C VAL A 360 -22.38 -30.89 3.00
N ASN A 361 -22.86 -30.66 1.77
CA ASN A 361 -22.16 -29.91 0.72
C ASN A 361 -22.31 -28.39 0.89
N THR A 362 -21.99 -27.85 2.07
CA THR A 362 -21.90 -26.39 2.24
C THR A 362 -20.58 -25.86 1.66
N PRO A 363 -20.58 -24.70 0.99
CA PRO A 363 -19.37 -24.09 0.48
C PRO A 363 -18.37 -23.86 1.62
N ILE A 364 -17.10 -24.27 1.39
CA ILE A 364 -16.00 -24.17 2.36
C ILE A 364 -15.66 -22.69 2.56
N SER A 365 -16.33 -22.03 3.51
CA SER A 365 -15.99 -20.67 3.93
C SER A 365 -15.27 -20.73 5.25
N VAL A 366 -13.96 -20.46 5.21
CA VAL A 366 -13.14 -20.40 6.41
C VAL A 366 -13.45 -19.11 7.15
N LEU A 367 -13.81 -19.23 8.43
CA LEU A 367 -14.07 -18.08 9.29
C LEU A 367 -12.83 -17.21 9.40
N ARG A 368 -13.03 -15.89 9.40
CA ARG A 368 -11.94 -14.94 9.61
C ARG A 368 -11.45 -14.98 11.07
N PRO A 369 -10.18 -14.63 11.35
CA PRO A 369 -9.67 -14.58 12.72
C PRO A 369 -10.54 -13.75 13.67
N SER A 370 -11.03 -12.59 13.21
CA SER A 370 -11.95 -11.75 13.98
C SER A 370 -13.25 -12.48 14.33
N GLU A 371 -13.83 -13.20 13.36
CA GLU A 371 -15.08 -13.95 13.55
C GLU A 371 -14.88 -15.08 14.57
N LEU A 372 -13.77 -15.84 14.46
CA LEU A 372 -13.43 -16.90 15.41
C LEU A 372 -13.28 -16.38 16.84
N PHE A 373 -12.59 -15.25 16.99
CA PHE A 373 -12.38 -14.63 18.29
C PHE A 373 -13.70 -14.13 18.91
N TYR A 374 -14.50 -13.35 18.17
CA TYR A 374 -15.76 -12.80 18.67
C TYR A 374 -16.82 -13.88 18.93
N ASN A 375 -16.83 -14.98 18.17
CA ASN A 375 -17.75 -16.10 18.40
C ASN A 375 -17.55 -16.75 19.78
N LYS A 376 -16.31 -16.80 20.29
CA LYS A 376 -16.00 -17.30 21.64
C LYS A 376 -16.10 -16.22 22.71
N LEU A 377 -15.72 -14.99 22.38
CA LEU A 377 -15.71 -13.88 23.33
C LEU A 377 -17.13 -13.43 23.71
N ASN A 378 -18.02 -13.27 22.72
CA ASN A 378 -19.35 -12.67 22.94
C ASN A 378 -20.23 -13.45 23.94
N PRO A 379 -20.28 -14.80 23.93
CA PRO A 379 -20.99 -15.57 24.97
C PRO A 379 -20.41 -15.33 26.37
N LEU A 380 -19.09 -15.39 26.52
CA LEU A 380 -18.42 -15.23 27.82
C LEU A 380 -18.58 -13.81 28.38
N LEU A 381 -18.54 -12.77 27.54
CA LEU A 381 -18.81 -11.40 27.97
C LEU A 381 -20.25 -11.22 28.47
N LYS A 382 -21.22 -11.91 27.84
CA LYS A 382 -22.63 -11.89 28.27
C LYS A 382 -22.81 -12.61 29.61
N GLU A 383 -22.15 -13.75 29.80
CA GLU A 383 -22.16 -14.49 31.07
C GLU A 383 -21.57 -13.66 32.22
N TYR A 384 -20.52 -12.87 31.94
CA TYR A 384 -19.94 -11.93 32.89
C TYR A 384 -20.76 -10.63 33.10
N GLY A 385 -21.88 -10.46 32.39
CA GLY A 385 -22.80 -9.34 32.60
C GLY A 385 -22.36 -7.99 31.98
N ILE A 386 -21.45 -8.01 31.00
CA ILE A 386 -20.96 -6.79 30.35
C ILE A 386 -21.99 -6.28 29.35
N LYS A 387 -22.49 -5.06 29.58
CA LYS A 387 -23.53 -4.44 28.75
C LYS A 387 -22.98 -3.82 27.47
N ASN A 388 -21.75 -3.31 27.50
CA ASN A 388 -21.11 -2.66 26.36
C ASN A 388 -20.00 -3.53 25.75
N ILE A 389 -20.38 -4.39 24.81
CA ILE A 389 -19.46 -5.34 24.16
C ILE A 389 -18.41 -4.60 23.31
N GLU A 390 -18.69 -3.36 22.87
CA GLU A 390 -17.82 -2.60 21.99
C GLU A 390 -16.65 -1.92 22.73
N ASN A 391 -16.77 -1.68 24.04
CA ASN A 391 -15.70 -1.03 24.81
C ASN A 391 -14.64 -2.05 25.27
N ARG A 392 -13.55 -2.15 24.51
CA ARG A 392 -12.44 -3.08 24.81
C ARG A 392 -11.76 -2.83 26.15
N LYS A 393 -11.75 -1.59 26.64
CA LYS A 393 -11.14 -1.23 27.94
C LYS A 393 -11.87 -1.91 29.11
N GLU A 394 -13.13 -2.29 28.93
CA GLU A 394 -13.96 -2.94 29.96
C GLU A 394 -13.86 -4.47 29.96
N TRP A 395 -13.08 -5.07 29.04
CA TRP A 395 -13.00 -6.52 28.91
C TRP A 395 -12.18 -7.18 30.03
N PRO A 396 -12.72 -8.17 30.76
CA PRO A 396 -12.01 -8.84 31.84
C PRO A 396 -10.84 -9.67 31.31
N LEU A 397 -9.67 -9.51 31.95
CA LEU A 397 -8.47 -10.26 31.60
C LEU A 397 -8.67 -11.78 31.74
N SER A 398 -9.48 -12.23 32.70
CA SER A 398 -9.79 -13.66 32.89
C SER A 398 -10.50 -14.26 31.68
N VAL A 399 -11.49 -13.54 31.13
CA VAL A 399 -12.24 -13.96 29.93
C VAL A 399 -11.32 -14.02 28.72
N LEU A 400 -10.47 -13.00 28.53
CA LEU A 400 -9.50 -12.99 27.42
C LEU A 400 -8.52 -14.17 27.49
N LYS A 401 -8.01 -14.47 28.69
CA LYS A 401 -7.14 -15.64 28.92
C LYS A 401 -7.86 -16.96 28.64
N GLN A 402 -9.13 -17.06 29.02
CA GLN A 402 -9.94 -18.24 28.74
C GLN A 402 -10.11 -18.44 27.23
N VAL A 403 -10.53 -17.40 26.50
CA VAL A 403 -10.69 -17.44 25.02
C VAL A 403 -9.39 -17.86 24.33
N LEU A 404 -8.26 -17.29 24.76
CA LEU A 404 -6.94 -17.66 24.22
C LEU A 404 -6.62 -19.14 24.47
N THR A 405 -6.83 -19.63 25.70
CA THR A 405 -6.54 -21.02 26.07
C THR A 405 -7.40 -22.00 25.26
N GLU A 406 -8.68 -21.68 25.06
CA GLU A 406 -9.58 -22.48 24.23
C GLU A 406 -9.10 -22.53 22.77
N LEU A 407 -8.79 -21.37 22.16
CA LEU A 407 -8.31 -21.29 20.77
C LEU A 407 -6.97 -22.02 20.57
N MET A 408 -6.08 -21.95 21.57
CA MET A 408 -4.81 -22.69 21.57
C MET A 408 -5.05 -24.21 21.63
N SER A 409 -6.06 -24.67 22.39
CA SER A 409 -6.38 -26.10 22.48
C SER A 409 -6.98 -26.67 21.20
N GLU A 410 -7.65 -25.84 20.40
CA GLU A 410 -8.23 -26.23 19.11
C GLU A 410 -7.19 -26.33 17.99
N THR A 411 -6.08 -25.59 18.10
CA THR A 411 -5.06 -25.50 17.06
C THR A 411 -3.85 -26.38 17.42
N PRO A 412 -3.40 -27.29 16.54
CA PRO A 412 -2.21 -28.08 16.81
C PRO A 412 -0.95 -27.20 16.90
N SER A 413 -0.11 -27.46 17.90
CA SER A 413 1.12 -26.69 18.15
C SER A 413 2.29 -27.03 17.22
N ASP A 414 2.14 -28.05 16.36
CA ASP A 414 3.21 -28.61 15.54
C ASP A 414 3.06 -28.35 14.04
N LEU A 415 2.19 -27.41 13.64
CA LEU A 415 1.92 -27.07 12.24
C LEU A 415 3.21 -26.76 11.46
N LEU A 416 4.00 -25.81 11.95
CA LEU A 416 5.23 -25.41 11.28
C LEU A 416 6.28 -26.54 11.31
N ALA A 417 6.45 -27.19 12.46
CA ALA A 417 7.42 -28.28 12.63
C ALA A 417 7.15 -29.45 11.67
N LYS A 418 5.88 -29.82 11.48
CA LYS A 418 5.46 -30.84 10.52
C LYS A 418 5.70 -30.41 9.08
N GLU A 419 5.40 -29.17 8.72
CA GLU A 419 5.64 -28.68 7.35
C GLU A 419 7.15 -28.66 7.03
N LEU A 420 8.01 -28.26 7.97
CA LEU A 420 9.47 -28.36 7.82
C LEU A 420 9.95 -29.81 7.67
N TRP A 421 9.35 -30.74 8.41
CA TRP A 421 9.67 -32.17 8.30
C TRP A 421 9.23 -32.77 6.96
N CYS A 422 7.99 -32.51 6.54
CA CYS A 422 7.43 -33.00 5.28
C CYS A 422 8.16 -32.44 4.04
N ASN A 423 8.73 -31.24 4.14
CA ASN A 423 9.49 -30.63 3.04
C ASN A 423 10.95 -31.13 2.97
N ALA A 424 11.45 -31.77 4.03
CA ALA A 424 12.83 -32.26 4.08
C ALA A 424 13.00 -33.60 3.36
N ILE A 425 14.03 -33.69 2.52
CA ILE A 425 14.35 -34.91 1.74
C ILE A 425 15.00 -36.00 2.62
N SER A 426 15.63 -35.61 3.73
CA SER A 426 16.30 -36.54 4.66
C SER A 426 16.31 -36.01 6.09
N ALA A 427 16.55 -36.90 7.07
CA ALA A 427 16.66 -36.52 8.48
C ALA A 427 17.80 -35.51 8.75
N ASN A 428 18.93 -35.62 8.03
CA ASN A 428 20.00 -34.65 8.12
C ASN A 428 19.58 -33.27 7.58
N ALA A 429 18.90 -33.24 6.43
CA ALA A 429 18.40 -31.98 5.87
C ALA A 429 17.39 -31.31 6.82
N TRP A 430 16.47 -32.09 7.38
CA TRP A 430 15.53 -31.61 8.40
C TRP A 430 16.24 -31.00 9.61
N TRP A 431 17.25 -31.68 10.15
CA TRP A 431 18.03 -31.16 11.28
C TRP A 431 18.71 -29.82 10.95
N GLN A 432 19.28 -29.68 9.74
CA GLN A 432 19.90 -28.42 9.31
C GLN A 432 18.87 -27.29 9.15
N VAL A 433 17.69 -27.59 8.60
CA VAL A 433 16.60 -26.62 8.44
C VAL A 433 16.09 -26.14 9.79
N VAL A 434 15.82 -27.06 10.72
CA VAL A 434 15.39 -26.72 12.09
C VAL A 434 16.45 -25.91 12.81
N LYS A 435 17.73 -26.30 12.68
CA LYS A 435 18.86 -25.56 13.25
C LYS A 435 18.90 -24.12 12.72
N ARG A 436 18.81 -23.93 11.39
CA ARG A 436 18.80 -22.59 10.75
C ARG A 436 17.61 -21.75 11.17
N TYR A 437 16.43 -22.36 11.26
CA TYR A 437 15.22 -21.70 11.77
C TYR A 437 15.44 -21.15 13.19
N SER A 438 15.98 -21.94 14.10
CA SER A 438 16.27 -21.48 15.47
C SER A 438 17.23 -20.29 15.51
N TYR A 439 18.30 -20.30 14.72
CA TYR A 439 19.25 -19.17 14.66
C TYR A 439 18.63 -17.94 14.00
N SER A 440 17.92 -18.10 12.89
CA SER A 440 17.28 -17.01 12.16
C SER A 440 16.24 -16.30 13.02
N VAL A 441 15.38 -17.06 13.72
CA VAL A 441 14.42 -16.50 14.68
C VAL A 441 15.14 -15.77 15.82
N ALA A 442 16.21 -16.34 16.39
CA ALA A 442 16.94 -15.70 17.48
C ALA A 442 17.56 -14.36 17.04
N VAL A 443 18.24 -14.33 15.90
CA VAL A 443 18.82 -13.12 15.32
C VAL A 443 17.75 -12.06 15.08
N MET A 444 16.64 -12.45 14.42
CA MET A 444 15.60 -11.49 14.08
C MET A 444 14.79 -11.02 15.30
N SER A 445 14.69 -11.83 16.35
CA SER A 445 14.06 -11.44 17.62
C SER A 445 14.90 -10.41 18.37
N ILE A 446 16.22 -10.61 18.47
CA ILE A 446 17.12 -9.67 19.14
C ILE A 446 17.18 -8.35 18.37
N ILE A 447 17.37 -8.41 17.06
CA ILE A 447 17.39 -7.21 16.22
C ILE A 447 16.04 -6.48 16.29
N GLY A 448 14.93 -7.22 16.26
CA GLY A 448 13.59 -6.65 16.40
C GLY A 448 13.38 -5.96 17.74
N TYR A 449 13.90 -6.51 18.83
CA TYR A 449 13.88 -5.87 20.14
C TYR A 449 14.71 -4.57 20.15
N ILE A 450 15.91 -4.56 19.56
CA ILE A 450 16.79 -3.38 19.53
C ILE A 450 16.18 -2.24 18.70
N ILE A 451 15.61 -2.56 17.54
CA ILE A 451 15.03 -1.56 16.63
C ILE A 451 13.64 -1.12 17.10
N GLY A 452 12.92 -1.96 17.85
CA GLY A 452 11.51 -1.76 18.18
C GLY A 452 10.58 -2.12 17.01
N LEU A 453 10.89 -3.20 16.28
CA LEU A 453 10.05 -3.66 15.17
C LEU A 453 8.66 -4.09 15.65
N GLY A 454 7.62 -3.40 15.16
CA GLY A 454 6.21 -3.73 15.37
C GLY A 454 5.59 -4.59 14.27
N ASP A 455 4.27 -4.79 14.30
CA ASP A 455 3.48 -5.41 13.23
C ASP A 455 3.90 -6.85 12.84
N ARG A 456 4.14 -7.70 13.84
CA ARG A 456 4.59 -9.10 13.69
C ARG A 456 3.45 -10.09 13.38
N HIS A 457 2.43 -9.66 12.62
CA HIS A 457 1.33 -10.54 12.27
C HIS A 457 1.78 -11.66 11.30
N LEU A 458 1.04 -12.76 11.24
CA LEU A 458 1.45 -13.98 10.53
C LEU A 458 1.56 -13.84 9.00
N ASP A 459 1.05 -12.75 8.42
CA ASP A 459 1.26 -12.39 7.00
C ASP A 459 2.61 -11.68 6.74
N ASN A 460 3.21 -11.04 7.76
CA ASN A 460 4.50 -10.34 7.68
C ASN A 460 5.67 -11.22 8.12
N VAL A 461 5.39 -12.34 8.79
CA VAL A 461 6.38 -13.36 9.14
C VAL A 461 6.35 -14.43 8.07
N LEU A 462 7.39 -14.43 7.24
CA LEU A 462 7.59 -15.36 6.14
C LEU A 462 8.58 -16.44 6.59
N VAL A 463 8.43 -17.67 6.10
CA VAL A 463 9.39 -18.74 6.33
C VAL A 463 9.73 -19.40 5.00
N ASP A 464 11.01 -19.59 4.74
CA ASP A 464 11.49 -20.42 3.65
C ASP A 464 11.54 -21.88 4.13
N LEU A 465 10.56 -22.69 3.69
CA LEU A 465 10.45 -24.09 4.11
C LEU A 465 11.62 -24.96 3.62
N THR A 466 12.41 -24.49 2.66
CA THR A 466 13.56 -25.22 2.11
C THR A 466 14.83 -24.97 2.91
N SER A 467 15.05 -23.71 3.33
CA SER A 467 16.26 -23.32 4.06
C SER A 467 16.07 -23.26 5.58
N GLY A 468 14.85 -23.01 6.04
CA GLY A 468 14.50 -22.75 7.44
C GLY A 468 14.62 -21.28 7.85
N GLU A 469 15.09 -20.38 6.98
CA GLU A 469 15.23 -18.96 7.31
C GLU A 469 13.87 -18.25 7.43
N VAL A 470 13.83 -17.24 8.29
CA VAL A 470 12.69 -16.35 8.56
C VAL A 470 12.96 -14.96 8.00
#